data_AF-A0A2A6F7S4-F1
#
_entry.id   AF-A0A2A6F7S4-F1
#
_cell.length_a   1.000
_cell.length_b   1.000
_cell.length_c   1.000
_cell.angle_alpha   90.00
_cell.angle_beta   90.00
_cell.angle_gamma   90.00
#
_symmetry.space_group_name_H-M   'P 1'
#
loop_
_entity.id
_entity.type
_entity.pdbx_description
1 polymer ?
#
loop_
_entity_poly.entity_id
_entity_poly.type
_entity_poly.pdbx_seq_one_letter_code
_entity_poly.pdbx_strand_id
1 'polypeptide(L)'
;KARSGVAVNGFEGGQMPLYRRLPKRGFNNIFAKSFVVVSLARIQAALDAKKLDAKATVTADALVAAGVIRRVKDGVRILSDGDIKAKLAFDVAGASKAAIEKIEKAGGSVKLPEKAAAE
;
A
#
# COMPACT_ATOMS: atom_id res chain seq x y z
N LYS A 1 28.24 -34.43 4.99
CA LYS A 1 27.55 -34.55 6.30
C LYS A 1 26.99 -35.98 6.37
N ALA A 2 27.69 -36.90 7.01
CA ALA A 2 27.42 -38.35 6.92
C ALA A 2 26.52 -38.89 8.05
N ARG A 3 26.22 -38.08 9.07
CA ARG A 3 25.33 -38.42 10.19
C ARG A 3 24.02 -37.64 10.09
N SER A 4 22.90 -38.31 10.34
CA SER A 4 21.59 -37.65 10.50
C SER A 4 21.65 -36.70 11.69
N GLY A 5 21.30 -35.42 11.48
CA GLY A 5 21.37 -34.42 12.53
C GLY A 5 21.29 -32.97 12.03
N VAL A 6 21.08 -32.06 12.98
CA VAL A 6 20.68 -30.66 12.77
C VAL A 6 21.71 -29.88 11.95
N ALA A 7 21.25 -29.12 10.95
CA ALA A 7 22.03 -28.04 10.36
C ALA A 7 21.81 -26.81 11.25
N VAL A 8 22.87 -26.33 11.89
CA VAL A 8 22.78 -25.15 12.76
C VAL A 8 22.71 -23.93 11.85
N ASN A 9 21.50 -23.43 11.61
CA ASN A 9 21.28 -22.21 10.84
C ASN A 9 22.01 -21.05 11.53
N GLY A 10 22.96 -20.43 10.81
CA GLY A 10 23.81 -19.36 11.36
C GLY A 10 25.14 -19.84 11.97
N PHE A 11 25.54 -21.09 11.77
CA PHE A 11 26.89 -21.56 12.14
C PHE A 11 27.92 -21.17 11.08
N GLU A 12 28.87 -20.29 11.45
CA GLU A 12 29.96 -19.79 10.60
C GLU A 12 31.30 -20.44 10.96
N GLY A 13 31.31 -21.76 11.21
CA GLY A 13 32.57 -22.49 11.43
C GLY A 13 33.28 -22.20 12.76
N GLY A 14 32.56 -21.71 13.77
CA GLY A 14 33.11 -21.37 15.10
C GLY A 14 33.36 -19.87 15.31
N GLN A 15 33.26 -19.06 14.26
CA GLN A 15 33.24 -17.60 14.39
C GLN A 15 31.93 -17.13 15.06
N MET A 16 31.95 -16.01 15.81
CA MET A 16 30.73 -15.43 16.37
C MET A 16 29.70 -15.15 15.25
N PRO A 17 28.49 -15.70 15.24
CA PRO A 17 27.58 -15.51 14.11
C PRO A 17 27.26 -14.04 13.80
N LEU A 18 27.03 -13.70 12.52
CA LEU A 18 26.82 -12.32 12.07
C LEU A 18 25.72 -11.58 12.85
N TYR A 19 24.62 -12.25 13.19
CA TYR A 19 23.49 -11.69 13.95
C TYR A 19 23.82 -11.37 15.42
N ARG A 20 24.96 -11.86 15.93
CA ARG A 20 25.50 -11.49 17.26
C ARG A 20 26.58 -10.39 17.17
N ARG A 21 27.27 -10.27 16.03
CA ARG A 21 28.28 -9.22 15.81
C ARG A 21 27.65 -7.87 15.54
N LEU A 22 26.56 -7.84 14.76
CA LEU A 22 25.88 -6.61 14.41
C LEU A 22 25.02 -6.10 15.59
N PRO A 23 25.00 -4.78 15.86
CA PRO A 23 24.15 -4.22 16.90
C PRO A 23 22.67 -4.39 16.55
N LYS A 24 21.83 -4.56 17.57
CA LYS A 24 20.38 -4.53 17.39
C LYS A 24 19.97 -3.11 16.99
N ARG A 25 19.33 -2.96 15.83
CA ARG A 25 18.93 -1.66 15.30
C ARG A 25 17.43 -1.44 15.50
N GLY A 26 17.08 -0.53 16.39
CA GLY A 26 15.70 -0.11 16.63
C GLY A 26 14.79 -1.25 17.12
N PHE A 27 13.50 -1.10 16.87
CA PHE A 27 12.46 -2.09 17.18
C PHE A 27 11.46 -2.20 16.02
N ASN A 28 10.77 -3.32 15.92
CA ASN A 28 9.68 -3.49 14.95
C ASN A 28 8.37 -3.00 15.59
N ASN A 29 7.74 -1.98 14.99
CA ASN A 29 6.46 -1.47 15.47
C ASN A 29 5.31 -2.45 15.12
N ILE A 30 4.76 -3.10 16.14
CA ILE A 30 3.64 -4.05 16.01
C ILE A 30 2.28 -3.37 15.78
N PHE A 31 2.15 -2.08 16.08
CA PHE A 31 0.91 -1.31 15.93
C PHE A 31 0.84 -0.56 14.59
N ALA A 32 1.82 -0.77 13.71
CA ALA A 32 1.87 -0.11 12.41
C ALA A 32 0.70 -0.59 11.52
N LYS A 33 -0.22 0.33 11.22
CA LYS A 33 -1.31 0.08 10.27
C LYS A 33 -0.74 -0.19 8.87
N SER A 34 -1.19 -1.28 8.27
CA SER A 34 -0.84 -1.72 6.94
C SER A 34 -1.89 -1.26 5.93
N PHE A 35 -1.53 -0.31 5.07
CA PHE A 35 -2.42 0.15 4.01
C PHE A 35 -2.16 -0.62 2.71
N VAL A 36 -3.20 -0.77 1.89
CA VAL A 36 -3.03 -1.17 0.49
C VAL A 36 -2.65 0.05 -0.30
N VAL A 37 -1.55 -0.04 -1.04
CA VAL A 37 -1.05 1.04 -1.87
C VAL A 37 -1.52 0.83 -3.30
N VAL A 38 -2.10 1.87 -3.91
CA VAL A 38 -2.58 1.84 -5.30
C VAL A 38 -2.05 3.07 -6.04
N SER A 39 -1.54 2.85 -7.25
CA SER A 39 -1.09 3.92 -8.15
C SER A 39 -2.21 4.45 -9.03
N LEU A 40 -2.12 5.72 -9.45
CA LEU A 40 -3.04 6.34 -10.40
C LEU A 40 -3.07 5.59 -11.74
N ALA A 41 -1.91 5.14 -12.24
CA ALA A 41 -1.82 4.34 -13.46
C ALA A 41 -2.70 3.08 -13.41
N ARG A 42 -2.72 2.39 -12.27
CA ARG A 42 -3.50 1.15 -12.10
C ARG A 42 -5.00 1.43 -12.07
N ILE A 43 -5.39 2.57 -11.52
CA ILE A 43 -6.79 3.02 -11.50
C ILE A 43 -7.23 3.40 -12.91
N GLN A 44 -6.38 4.12 -13.66
CA GLN A 44 -6.64 4.45 -15.06
C GLN A 44 -6.78 3.19 -15.93
N ALA A 45 -5.88 2.21 -15.78
CA ALA A 45 -5.98 0.94 -16.50
C ALA A 45 -7.29 0.18 -16.18
N ALA A 46 -7.78 0.26 -14.95
CA ALA A 46 -9.06 -0.35 -14.57
C ALA A 46 -10.28 0.40 -15.12
N LEU A 47 -10.19 1.72 -15.30
CA LEU A 47 -11.19 2.50 -16.03
C LEU A 47 -11.19 2.14 -17.53
N ASP A 48 -10.01 2.06 -18.14
CA ASP A 48 -9.87 1.73 -19.56
C ASP A 48 -10.41 0.32 -19.85
N ALA A 49 -10.20 -0.61 -18.92
CA ALA A 49 -10.77 -1.95 -18.94
C ALA A 49 -12.27 -2.02 -18.59
N LYS A 50 -12.94 -0.87 -18.36
CA LYS A 50 -14.35 -0.74 -17.95
C LYS A 50 -14.71 -1.53 -16.69
N LYS A 51 -13.73 -1.81 -15.83
CA LYS A 51 -13.94 -2.49 -14.55
C LYS A 51 -14.32 -1.54 -13.43
N LEU A 52 -14.05 -0.25 -13.62
CA LEU A 52 -14.48 0.84 -12.74
C LEU A 52 -15.42 1.77 -13.51
N ASP A 53 -16.48 2.20 -12.84
CA ASP A 53 -17.37 3.24 -13.36
C ASP A 53 -16.83 4.62 -12.97
N ALA A 54 -16.65 5.48 -13.97
CA ALA A 54 -16.16 6.85 -13.77
C ALA A 54 -17.20 7.76 -13.09
N LYS A 55 -18.48 7.38 -13.07
CA LYS A 55 -19.54 8.13 -12.39
C LYS A 55 -19.70 7.76 -10.93
N ALA A 56 -19.22 6.58 -10.52
CA ALA A 56 -19.32 6.11 -9.16
C ALA A 56 -18.15 6.62 -8.31
N THR A 57 -18.37 6.71 -6.99
CA THR A 57 -17.30 7.04 -6.04
C THR A 57 -16.37 5.84 -5.90
N VAL A 58 -15.06 6.06 -6.06
CA VAL A 58 -14.04 5.03 -5.93
C VAL A 58 -13.76 4.78 -4.45
N THR A 59 -14.46 3.81 -3.89
CA THR A 59 -14.29 3.31 -2.52
C THR A 59 -13.35 2.10 -2.49
N ALA A 60 -12.92 1.69 -1.29
CA ALA A 60 -12.11 0.49 -1.12
C ALA A 60 -12.80 -0.78 -1.67
N ASP A 61 -14.12 -0.90 -1.49
CA ASP A 61 -14.89 -2.03 -1.99
C ASP A 61 -15.02 -2.03 -3.51
N ALA A 62 -15.21 -0.85 -4.12
CA ALA A 62 -15.21 -0.70 -5.57
C ALA A 62 -13.87 -1.14 -6.19
N LEU A 63 -12.75 -0.82 -5.54
CA LEU A 63 -11.42 -1.24 -6.00
C LEU A 63 -11.20 -2.76 -5.86
N VAL A 64 -11.82 -3.40 -4.88
CA VAL A 64 -11.80 -4.86 -4.75
C VAL A 64 -12.67 -5.51 -5.82
N ALA A 65 -13.88 -5.01 -6.03
CA ALA A 65 -14.80 -5.52 -7.06
C ALA A 65 -14.20 -5.39 -8.47
N ALA A 66 -13.49 -4.29 -8.75
CA ALA A 66 -12.78 -4.09 -10.01
C ALA A 66 -11.50 -4.94 -10.17
N GLY A 67 -11.09 -5.68 -9.12
CA GLY A 67 -9.86 -6.47 -9.12
C GLY A 67 -8.57 -5.64 -9.09
N VAL A 68 -8.66 -4.35 -8.79
CA VAL A 68 -7.49 -3.47 -8.60
C VAL A 68 -6.77 -3.85 -7.31
N ILE A 69 -7.53 -4.25 -6.29
CA ILE A 69 -7.00 -4.70 -5.00
C ILE A 69 -7.54 -6.10 -4.71
N ARG A 70 -6.72 -6.99 -4.12
CA ARG A 70 -7.17 -8.32 -3.70
C ARG A 70 -8.02 -8.31 -2.43
N ARG A 71 -7.63 -7.52 -1.44
CA ARG A 71 -8.33 -7.38 -0.15
C ARG A 71 -8.03 -6.02 0.47
N VAL A 72 -9.01 -5.46 1.17
CA VAL A 72 -8.80 -4.27 2.00
C VAL A 72 -7.97 -4.69 3.22
N LYS A 73 -6.88 -3.97 3.50
CA LYS A 73 -6.11 -4.11 4.76
C LYS A 73 -6.68 -3.12 5.79
N ASP A 74 -5.84 -2.30 6.42
CA ASP A 74 -6.27 -1.20 7.30
C ASP A 74 -6.77 0.04 6.53
N GLY A 75 -6.94 -0.08 5.20
CA GLY A 75 -7.41 0.96 4.30
C GLY A 75 -6.64 1.00 2.98
N VAL A 76 -6.95 1.98 2.13
CA VAL A 76 -6.31 2.20 0.83
C VAL A 76 -5.60 3.56 0.80
N ARG A 77 -4.37 3.58 0.28
CA ARG A 77 -3.59 4.80 0.02
C ARG A 77 -3.30 4.96 -1.45
N ILE A 78 -3.61 6.13 -1.99
CA ILE A 78 -3.34 6.48 -3.39
C ILE A 78 -1.97 7.14 -3.53
N LEU A 79 -1.17 6.68 -4.50
CA LEU A 79 0.12 7.26 -4.88
C LEU A 79 0.09 7.85 -6.29
N SER A 80 0.93 8.86 -6.52
CA SER A 80 0.99 9.69 -7.72
C SER A 80 1.68 9.06 -8.93
N ASP A 81 1.88 7.75 -8.92
CA ASP A 81 2.55 7.04 -9.99
C ASP A 81 1.60 6.87 -11.20
N GLY A 82 1.98 7.46 -12.33
CA GLY A 82 1.14 7.65 -13.51
C GLY A 82 0.24 8.89 -13.45
N ASP A 83 -0.59 9.01 -14.50
CA ASP A 83 -1.51 10.13 -14.68
C ASP A 83 -2.95 9.63 -14.79
N ILE A 84 -3.87 10.48 -14.37
CA ILE A 84 -5.30 10.22 -14.39
C ILE A 84 -5.94 11.25 -15.33
N LYS A 85 -6.70 10.78 -16.33
CA LYS A 85 -7.39 11.64 -17.30
C LYS A 85 -8.87 11.76 -16.99
N ALA A 86 -9.41 10.77 -16.27
CA ALA A 86 -10.82 10.73 -15.91
C ALA A 86 -11.08 11.54 -14.63
N LYS A 87 -12.22 12.23 -14.61
CA LYS A 87 -12.76 12.86 -13.41
C LYS A 87 -13.30 11.77 -12.48
N LEU A 88 -12.59 11.49 -11.40
CA LEU A 88 -13.00 10.52 -10.37
C LEU A 88 -13.17 11.17 -9.01
N ALA A 89 -14.16 10.69 -8.26
CA ALA A 89 -14.33 10.99 -6.85
C ALA A 89 -13.77 9.82 -6.03
N PHE A 90 -12.77 10.07 -5.18
CA PHE A 90 -12.15 9.06 -4.33
C PHE A 90 -12.64 9.19 -2.89
N ASP A 91 -12.92 8.06 -2.25
CA ASP A 91 -13.15 7.95 -0.81
C ASP A 91 -12.19 6.90 -0.24
N VAL A 92 -11.07 7.36 0.32
CA VAL A 92 -9.93 6.51 0.69
C VAL A 92 -9.27 6.95 1.99
N ALA A 93 -8.60 6.02 2.66
CA ALA A 93 -7.94 6.25 3.94
C ALA A 93 -6.73 7.22 3.86
N GLY A 94 -6.18 7.45 2.66
CA GLY A 94 -5.09 8.40 2.46
C GLY A 94 -4.73 8.60 0.99
N ALA A 95 -4.12 9.74 0.68
CA ALA A 95 -3.52 10.01 -0.62
C ALA A 95 -2.22 10.81 -0.43
N SER A 96 -1.23 10.62 -1.32
CA SER A 96 -0.04 11.47 -1.32
C SER A 96 -0.38 12.88 -1.81
N LYS A 97 0.37 13.89 -1.36
CA LYS A 97 0.16 15.30 -1.79
C LYS A 97 0.19 15.43 -3.32
N ALA A 98 1.22 14.85 -3.94
CA ALA A 98 1.35 14.83 -5.40
C ALA A 98 0.20 14.07 -6.10
N ALA A 99 -0.43 13.09 -5.45
CA ALA A 99 -1.57 12.39 -6.02
C ALA A 99 -2.83 13.26 -5.99
N ILE A 100 -3.05 13.96 -4.87
CA ILE A 100 -4.17 14.89 -4.72
C ILE A 100 -4.10 15.98 -5.79
N GLU A 101 -2.93 16.59 -5.97
CA GLU A 101 -2.73 17.62 -7.01
C GLU A 101 -3.01 17.11 -8.42
N LYS A 102 -2.58 15.87 -8.75
CA LYS A 102 -2.86 15.26 -10.06
C LYS A 102 -4.35 14.97 -10.25
N ILE A 103 -5.04 14.50 -9.19
CA ILE A 103 -6.47 14.22 -9.21
C ILE A 103 -7.28 15.51 -9.37
N GLU A 104 -6.92 16.56 -8.63
CA GLU A 104 -7.57 17.88 -8.72
C GLU A 104 -7.34 18.54 -10.09
N LYS A 105 -6.15 18.40 -10.68
CA LYS A 105 -5.87 18.84 -12.06
C LYS A 105 -6.73 18.13 -13.10
N ALA A 106 -7.07 16.86 -12.87
CA ALA A 106 -8.02 16.11 -13.69
C ALA A 106 -9.50 16.44 -13.38
N GLY A 107 -9.75 17.38 -12.45
CA GLY A 107 -11.09 17.81 -12.04
C GLY A 107 -11.80 16.84 -11.09
N GLY A 108 -11.08 15.88 -10.51
CA GLY A 108 -11.58 14.91 -9.53
C GLY A 108 -11.62 15.47 -8.10
N SER A 109 -12.08 14.65 -7.16
CA SER A 109 -12.13 15.00 -5.73
C SER A 109 -11.60 13.85 -4.87
N VAL A 110 -11.00 14.19 -3.73
CA VAL A 110 -10.50 13.20 -2.75
C VAL A 110 -11.13 13.51 -1.40
N LYS A 111 -11.95 12.59 -0.90
CA LYS A 111 -12.42 12.57 0.49
C LYS A 111 -11.48 11.70 1.30
N LEU A 112 -10.95 12.29 2.36
CA LEU A 112 -10.13 11.62 3.36
C LEU A 112 -10.95 11.53 4.65
N PRO A 113 -10.87 10.44 5.41
CA PRO A 113 -11.51 10.36 6.72
C PRO A 113 -10.92 11.45 7.62
N GLU A 114 -11.78 12.11 8.40
CA GLU A 114 -11.31 13.09 9.39
C GLU A 114 -10.26 12.43 10.30
N LYS A 115 -9.17 13.16 10.53
CA LYS A 115 -8.19 12.76 11.53
C LYS A 115 -8.91 12.76 12.87
N ALA A 116 -9.17 11.58 13.44
CA ALA A 116 -9.44 11.48 14.87
C ALA A 116 -8.26 12.15 15.59
N ALA A 117 -8.55 13.23 16.33
CA ALA A 117 -7.56 13.97 17.08
C ALA A 117 -6.77 12.98 17.97
N ALA A 118 -5.45 13.07 17.92
CA ALA A 118 -4.60 12.26 18.77
C ALA A 118 -4.78 12.74 20.22
N GLU A 119 -5.35 11.88 21.06
CA GLU A 119 -5.27 11.96 22.52
C GLU A 119 -3.98 11.29 23.01
#